data_AF-A0A4D5RTY8-F1
#
_entry.id   AF-A0A4D5RTY8-F1
#
_cell.length_a   1.000
_cell.length_b   1.000
_cell.length_c   1.000
_cell.angle_alpha   90.00
_cell.angle_beta   90.00
_cell.angle_gamma   90.00
#
_symmetry.space_group_name_H-M   'P 1'
#
loop_
_entity.id
_entity.type
_entity.pdbx_description
1 polymer ?
#
loop_
_entity_poly.entity_id
_entity_poly.type
_entity_poly.pdbx_seq_one_letter_code
_entity_poly.pdbx_strand_id
1 'polypeptide(L)'
;YPQLPPSAQKLLAVKVFRRRSLHDLHILLHTPEEWQAATLPPVEMVSFRVAGFSDALDWRPTLFQEPIIAQKTCVLCGVLYKKAVGLPCIHTLCMKCHARCVDEGSACPVDQKPFCEDEVEQLEVPLKYILNRTVACWNAPKGCSFIGPVACLLNHYKECDFNVVPCCLCHSTVLQSDILEHFKNGCSIPQATRLPTDNPATQDLRNVSKACLEMNKAIGKISEDIMSLQSSLNRCSEDVRAEGTRCKEH
;
A
#
# COMPACT_ATOMS: atom_id res chain seq x y z
N TYR A 1 9.72 -32.25 -18.09
CA TYR A 1 10.69 -31.26 -17.59
C TYR A 1 10.44 -31.05 -16.11
N PRO A 2 11.39 -31.36 -15.20
CA PRO A 2 11.14 -31.17 -13.79
C PRO A 2 11.10 -29.67 -13.46
N GLN A 3 10.04 -29.26 -12.77
CA GLN A 3 9.85 -27.90 -12.25
C GLN A 3 10.99 -27.58 -11.27
N LEU A 4 11.80 -26.57 -11.60
CA LEU A 4 12.86 -26.07 -10.71
C LEU A 4 12.24 -25.48 -9.42
N PRO A 5 12.91 -25.63 -8.26
CA PRO A 5 12.42 -25.10 -7.00
C PRO A 5 12.27 -23.56 -7.03
N PRO A 6 11.37 -22.98 -6.22
CA PRO A 6 11.06 -21.54 -6.24
C PRO A 6 12.28 -20.61 -6.04
N SER A 7 13.32 -21.10 -5.37
CA SER A 7 14.61 -20.41 -5.19
C SER A 7 15.38 -20.23 -6.51
N ALA A 8 15.25 -21.16 -7.45
CA ALA A 8 15.92 -21.10 -8.75
C ALA A 8 15.17 -20.20 -9.77
N GLN A 9 13.86 -20.03 -9.62
CA GLN A 9 13.08 -19.10 -10.45
C GLN A 9 13.41 -17.62 -10.18
N LYS A 10 13.69 -17.26 -8.92
CA LYS A 10 14.17 -15.92 -8.56
C LYS A 10 15.55 -15.60 -9.15
N LEU A 11 16.44 -16.59 -9.20
CA LEU A 11 17.75 -16.46 -9.84
C LEU A 11 17.64 -16.28 -11.36
N LEU A 12 16.63 -16.87 -12.01
CA LEU A 12 16.38 -16.63 -13.44
C LEU A 12 15.86 -15.21 -13.72
N ALA A 13 14.92 -14.70 -12.92
CA ALA A 13 14.41 -13.33 -13.11
C ALA A 13 15.51 -12.25 -12.94
N VAL A 14 16.42 -12.46 -11.98
CA VAL A 14 17.61 -11.59 -11.81
C VAL A 14 18.62 -11.75 -12.95
N LYS A 15 18.79 -12.97 -13.49
CA LYS A 15 19.65 -13.21 -14.67
C LYS A 15 19.08 -12.56 -15.94
N VAL A 16 17.77 -12.55 -16.14
CA VAL A 16 17.10 -11.91 -17.29
C VAL A 16 17.35 -10.40 -17.31
N PHE A 17 17.40 -9.75 -16.14
CA PHE A 17 17.72 -8.33 -16.06
C PHE A 17 19.23 -8.00 -16.20
N ARG A 18 20.11 -8.97 -15.92
CA ARG A 18 21.58 -8.75 -15.91
C ARG A 18 22.30 -9.11 -17.21
N ARG A 19 21.62 -9.69 -18.21
CA ARG A 19 22.22 -10.02 -19.51
C ARG A 19 21.92 -9.05 -20.65
N ARG A 20 21.15 -7.98 -20.44
CA ARG A 20 20.90 -6.99 -21.49
C ARG A 20 21.93 -5.87 -21.42
N SER A 21 23.08 -6.11 -22.04
CA SER A 21 24.01 -5.05 -22.45
C SER A 21 23.28 -4.12 -23.42
N LEU A 22 23.46 -2.81 -23.27
CA LEU A 22 22.92 -1.78 -24.17
C LEU A 22 23.40 -1.91 -25.63
N HIS A 23 24.32 -2.84 -25.92
CA HIS A 23 24.88 -3.06 -27.27
C HIS A 23 24.05 -3.97 -28.19
N ASP A 24 23.05 -4.72 -27.71
CA ASP A 24 22.30 -5.66 -28.57
C ASP A 24 21.03 -5.04 -29.21
N LEU A 25 20.89 -3.71 -29.20
CA LEU A 25 19.74 -2.99 -29.76
C LEU A 25 19.92 -2.58 -31.23
N HIS A 26 20.81 -3.24 -31.97
CA HIS A 26 20.94 -3.03 -33.41
C HIS A 26 20.94 -4.35 -34.17
N ILE A 27 20.06 -4.41 -35.18
CA ILE A 27 19.95 -5.42 -36.25
C ILE A 27 19.11 -6.66 -35.88
N LEU A 28 17.83 -6.60 -36.24
CA LEU A 28 17.21 -7.49 -37.25
C LEU A 28 16.04 -6.73 -37.88
N LEU A 29 16.35 -5.94 -38.91
CA LEU A 29 15.38 -5.43 -39.86
C LEU A 29 14.86 -6.62 -40.68
N HIS A 30 13.64 -7.09 -40.45
CA HIS A 30 12.90 -7.86 -41.45
C HIS A 30 11.38 -7.56 -41.41
N THR A 31 10.94 -7.05 -42.56
CA THR A 31 9.60 -7.07 -43.21
C THR A 31 8.40 -6.34 -42.57
N PRO A 32 7.75 -5.39 -43.29
CA PRO A 32 6.75 -4.47 -42.73
C PRO A 32 5.27 -4.89 -42.93
N GLU A 33 4.84 -6.10 -42.54
CA GLU A 33 3.43 -6.52 -42.75
C GLU A 33 2.68 -7.19 -41.57
N GLU A 34 3.21 -7.21 -40.35
CA GLU A 34 2.48 -7.82 -39.20
C GLU A 34 2.35 -6.89 -37.98
N TRP A 35 1.86 -5.66 -38.19
CA TRP A 35 1.51 -4.73 -37.11
C TRP A 35 0.01 -4.75 -36.78
N GLN A 36 -0.55 -5.94 -36.53
CA GLN A 36 -1.87 -6.06 -35.92
C GLN A 36 -1.82 -7.04 -34.74
N ALA A 37 -1.98 -6.47 -33.54
CA ALA A 37 -2.31 -7.15 -32.28
C ALA A 37 -1.19 -7.92 -31.54
N ALA A 38 0.05 -7.43 -31.53
CA ALA A 38 0.98 -7.78 -30.46
C ALA A 38 0.77 -6.84 -29.26
N THR A 39 -0.19 -7.16 -28.39
CA THR A 39 -0.20 -6.61 -27.03
C THR A 39 1.13 -7.00 -26.39
N LEU A 40 2.02 -6.02 -26.19
CA LEU A 40 3.22 -6.23 -25.38
C LEU A 40 2.78 -6.89 -24.07
N PRO A 41 3.44 -7.98 -23.61
CA PRO A 41 3.11 -8.56 -22.32
C PRO A 41 3.17 -7.45 -21.26
N PRO A 42 2.24 -7.44 -20.28
CA PRO A 42 2.30 -6.45 -19.20
C PRO A 42 3.71 -6.46 -18.64
N VAL A 43 4.39 -5.30 -18.65
CA VAL A 43 5.68 -5.15 -18.00
C VAL A 43 5.46 -5.62 -16.56
N GLU A 44 6.03 -6.76 -16.19
CA GLU A 44 5.88 -7.30 -14.85
C GLU A 44 6.44 -6.24 -13.90
N MET A 45 5.55 -5.58 -13.15
CA MET A 45 5.96 -4.50 -12.26
C MET A 45 6.76 -5.09 -11.10
N VAL A 46 8.08 -5.11 -11.23
CA VAL A 46 8.97 -5.63 -10.21
C VAL A 46 9.06 -4.62 -9.06
N SER A 47 8.55 -5.00 -7.89
CA SER A 47 8.72 -4.20 -6.67
C SER A 47 10.05 -4.51 -5.99
N PHE A 48 10.71 -3.50 -5.44
CA PHE A 48 11.91 -3.66 -4.62
C PHE A 48 11.63 -3.23 -3.19
N ARG A 49 12.29 -3.87 -2.22
CA ARG A 49 12.30 -3.40 -0.83
C ARG A 49 13.57 -2.61 -0.57
N VAL A 50 13.45 -1.57 0.25
CA VAL A 50 14.59 -0.80 0.75
C VAL A 50 14.75 -1.00 2.25
N ALA A 51 15.94 -0.78 2.79
CA ALA A 51 16.18 -0.85 4.25
C ALA A 51 17.33 0.07 4.69
N GLY A 52 17.17 0.69 5.87
CA GLY A 52 18.11 1.63 6.45
C GLY A 52 17.96 3.06 5.94
N PHE A 53 16.83 3.41 5.32
CA PHE A 53 16.59 4.74 4.75
C PHE A 53 15.61 5.56 5.56
N SER A 54 14.44 5.00 5.89
CA SER A 54 13.44 5.61 6.78
C SER A 54 12.38 4.61 7.20
N ASP A 55 11.79 4.79 8.37
CA ASP A 55 10.73 3.90 8.90
C ASP A 55 9.52 3.78 7.95
N ALA A 56 9.27 4.83 7.18
CA ALA A 56 8.15 4.87 6.23
C ALA A 56 8.44 4.14 4.90
N LEU A 57 9.68 3.81 4.57
CA LEU A 57 10.03 3.10 3.33
C LEU A 57 10.59 1.72 3.60
N ASP A 58 11.23 1.55 4.75
CA ASP A 58 11.93 0.34 5.12
C ASP A 58 11.00 -0.88 5.05
N TRP A 59 11.47 -1.90 4.35
CA TRP A 59 10.77 -3.15 4.08
C TRP A 59 9.48 -3.04 3.29
N ARG A 60 9.04 -1.85 2.84
CA ARG A 60 7.85 -1.72 2.01
C ARG A 60 8.16 -2.05 0.55
N PRO A 61 7.37 -2.94 -0.11
CA PRO A 61 7.52 -3.19 -1.54
C PRO A 61 7.21 -1.92 -2.31
N THR A 62 8.22 -1.36 -2.97
CA THR A 62 8.14 -0.08 -3.67
C THR A 62 8.33 -0.30 -5.16
N LEU A 63 7.42 0.26 -5.95
CA LEU A 63 7.33 0.07 -7.40
C LEU A 63 8.20 1.10 -8.13
N PHE A 64 9.52 0.93 -8.02
CA PHE A 64 10.48 1.78 -8.74
C PHE A 64 10.32 1.63 -10.24
N GLN A 65 10.29 2.77 -10.93
CA GLN A 65 10.21 2.80 -12.39
C GLN A 65 11.58 2.63 -13.03
N GLU A 66 12.66 2.99 -12.33
CA GLU A 66 14.01 2.87 -12.88
C GLU A 66 14.64 1.50 -12.63
N PRO A 67 15.07 0.79 -13.69
CA PRO A 67 15.67 -0.55 -13.56
C PRO A 67 17.03 -0.53 -12.84
N ILE A 68 17.69 0.63 -12.79
CA ILE A 68 18.99 0.83 -12.13
C ILE A 68 18.96 0.44 -10.64
N ILE A 69 17.77 0.45 -10.01
CA ILE A 69 17.58 0.02 -8.63
C ILE A 69 18.03 -1.43 -8.42
N ALA A 70 17.75 -2.32 -9.38
CA ALA A 70 18.12 -3.73 -9.32
C ALA A 70 19.64 -3.97 -9.32
N GLN A 71 20.44 -3.01 -9.77
CA GLN A 71 21.90 -3.13 -9.76
C GLN A 71 22.49 -2.87 -8.37
N LYS A 72 21.79 -2.12 -7.52
CA LYS A 72 22.24 -1.76 -6.17
C LYS A 72 21.67 -2.67 -5.07
N THR A 73 20.76 -3.58 -5.41
CA THR A 73 20.21 -4.53 -4.47
C THR A 73 21.21 -5.64 -4.15
N CYS A 74 21.08 -6.19 -2.94
CA CYS A 74 21.81 -7.40 -2.57
C CYS A 74 21.41 -8.55 -3.49
N VAL A 75 22.40 -9.23 -4.08
CA VAL A 75 22.16 -10.37 -5.01
C VAL A 75 21.51 -11.57 -4.33
N LEU A 76 21.62 -11.68 -3.01
CA LEU A 76 21.04 -12.77 -2.22
C LEU A 76 19.60 -12.54 -1.83
N CYS A 77 19.33 -11.42 -1.17
CA CYS A 77 17.99 -11.15 -0.61
C CYS A 77 17.15 -10.20 -1.46
N GLY A 78 17.72 -9.57 -2.48
CA GLY A 78 17.03 -8.65 -3.39
C GLY A 78 16.68 -7.29 -2.77
N VAL A 79 17.10 -7.01 -1.53
CA VAL A 79 16.81 -5.75 -0.82
C VAL A 79 17.90 -4.73 -1.10
N LEU A 80 17.51 -3.47 -1.32
CA LEU A 80 18.41 -2.33 -1.42
C LEU A 80 18.68 -1.79 0.00
N TYR A 81 19.90 -1.93 0.49
CA TYR A 81 20.29 -1.38 1.78
C TYR A 81 20.99 -0.05 1.62
N LYS A 82 20.85 0.84 2.63
CA LYS A 82 21.65 2.06 2.72
C LYS A 82 23.14 1.76 2.72
N LYS A 83 23.57 0.70 3.41
CA LYS A 83 24.96 0.22 3.46
C LYS A 83 25.06 -1.19 2.90
N ALA A 84 26.03 -1.40 2.02
CA ALA A 84 26.27 -2.66 1.34
C ALA A 84 27.76 -2.83 1.03
N VAL A 85 28.11 -4.00 0.51
CA VAL A 85 29.46 -4.37 0.08
C VAL A 85 29.42 -4.71 -1.41
N GLY A 86 30.26 -4.05 -2.20
CA GLY A 86 30.55 -4.42 -3.58
C GLY A 86 31.71 -5.42 -3.62
N LEU A 87 31.50 -6.57 -4.24
CA LEU A 87 32.55 -7.57 -4.45
C LEU A 87 33.40 -7.22 -5.68
N PRO A 88 34.65 -7.72 -5.79
CA PRO A 88 35.50 -7.54 -6.98
C PRO A 88 34.85 -8.03 -8.28
N CYS A 89 33.96 -9.02 -8.19
CA CYS A 89 33.18 -9.53 -9.31
C CYS A 89 31.92 -8.69 -9.62
N ILE A 90 31.87 -7.43 -9.19
CA ILE A 90 30.80 -6.43 -9.40
C ILE A 90 29.44 -6.76 -8.76
N HIS A 91 29.34 -7.84 -7.99
CA HIS A 91 28.12 -8.21 -7.29
C HIS A 91 28.00 -7.50 -5.93
N THR A 92 26.83 -6.94 -5.65
CA THR A 92 26.52 -6.26 -4.39
C THR A 92 25.90 -7.22 -3.38
N LEU A 93 26.40 -7.23 -2.14
CA LEU A 93 25.82 -7.93 -0.98
C LEU A 93 25.46 -6.94 0.12
N CYS A 94 24.39 -7.18 0.89
CA CYS A 94 24.19 -6.44 2.13
C CYS A 94 25.15 -6.94 3.22
N MET A 95 25.39 -6.15 4.26
CA MET A 95 26.32 -6.50 5.34
C MET A 95 26.05 -7.89 5.95
N LYS A 96 24.78 -8.24 6.17
CA LYS A 96 24.38 -9.54 6.73
C LYS A 96 24.66 -10.70 5.78
N CYS A 97 24.39 -10.52 4.48
CA CYS A 97 24.66 -11.56 3.49
C CYS A 97 26.16 -11.68 3.20
N HIS A 98 26.89 -10.58 3.22
CA HIS A 98 28.34 -10.57 3.11
C HIS A 98 29.00 -11.36 4.24
N ALA A 99 28.65 -11.07 5.50
CA ALA A 99 29.20 -11.79 6.66
C ALA A 99 28.98 -13.31 6.55
N ARG A 100 27.79 -13.74 6.10
CA ARG A 100 27.52 -15.15 5.82
C ARG A 100 28.40 -15.74 4.72
N CYS A 101 28.64 -15.00 3.64
CA CYS A 101 29.54 -15.46 2.57
C CYS A 101 30.98 -15.61 3.08
N VAL A 102 31.43 -14.73 3.99
CA VAL A 102 32.73 -14.88 4.67
C VAL A 102 32.77 -16.16 5.51
N ASP A 103 31.75 -16.39 6.35
CA ASP A 103 31.63 -17.60 7.16
C ASP A 103 31.61 -18.90 6.31
N GLU A 104 31.07 -18.82 5.09
CA GLU A 104 30.96 -19.93 4.12
C GLU A 104 32.18 -20.04 3.17
N GLY A 105 33.28 -19.32 3.42
CA GLY A 105 34.55 -19.46 2.69
C GLY A 105 34.85 -18.35 1.66
N SER A 106 34.26 -17.17 1.83
CA SER A 106 34.54 -15.94 1.07
C SER A 106 34.45 -16.10 -0.46
N ALA A 107 33.37 -16.71 -0.92
CA ALA A 107 33.06 -16.85 -2.36
C ALA A 107 31.78 -16.10 -2.72
N CYS A 108 31.79 -15.45 -3.89
CA CYS A 108 30.60 -14.79 -4.41
C CYS A 108 29.52 -15.84 -4.70
N PRO A 109 28.30 -15.70 -4.16
CA PRO A 109 27.25 -16.70 -4.31
C PRO A 109 26.60 -16.76 -5.70
N VAL A 110 27.04 -15.91 -6.63
CA VAL A 110 26.51 -15.86 -8.01
C VAL A 110 27.44 -16.56 -8.99
N ASP A 111 28.75 -16.26 -8.92
CA ASP A 111 29.75 -16.77 -9.85
C ASP A 111 30.86 -17.60 -9.19
N GLN A 112 30.76 -17.84 -7.87
CA GLN A 112 31.68 -18.63 -7.05
C GLN A 112 33.12 -18.11 -7.04
N LYS A 113 33.35 -16.86 -7.50
CA LYS A 113 34.69 -16.28 -7.44
C LYS A 113 35.06 -15.96 -6.00
N PRO A 114 36.26 -16.34 -5.53
CA PRO A 114 36.73 -15.97 -4.21
C PRO A 114 36.94 -14.45 -4.14
N PHE A 115 36.84 -13.90 -2.93
CA PHE A 115 37.17 -12.51 -2.63
C PHE A 115 37.91 -12.43 -1.28
N CYS A 116 38.80 -11.45 -1.14
CA CYS A 116 39.38 -11.09 0.16
C CYS A 116 38.60 -9.93 0.78
N GLU A 117 38.57 -9.82 2.12
CA GLU A 117 37.93 -8.70 2.83
C GLU A 117 38.55 -7.35 2.47
N ASP A 118 39.85 -7.30 2.15
CA ASP A 118 40.53 -6.05 1.77
C ASP A 118 40.20 -5.59 0.34
N GLU A 119 39.63 -6.46 -0.48
CA GLU A 119 39.31 -6.19 -1.89
C GLU A 119 37.86 -5.73 -2.09
N VAL A 120 37.04 -5.72 -1.03
CA VAL A 120 35.63 -5.35 -1.13
C VAL A 120 35.41 -3.85 -0.95
N GLU A 121 34.48 -3.28 -1.70
CA GLU A 121 34.12 -1.88 -1.61
C GLU A 121 32.95 -1.67 -0.64
N GLN A 122 33.10 -0.77 0.34
CA GLN A 122 31.99 -0.34 1.17
C GLN A 122 31.13 0.66 0.41
N LEU A 123 29.88 0.28 0.14
CA LEU A 123 28.92 1.08 -0.60
C LEU A 123 27.94 1.76 0.36
N GLU A 124 27.75 3.07 0.20
CA GLU A 124 26.68 3.81 0.87
C GLU A 124 25.79 4.52 -0.15
N VAL A 125 24.48 4.28 -0.05
CA VAL A 125 23.47 4.93 -0.88
C VAL A 125 22.89 6.11 -0.10
N PRO A 126 23.04 7.35 -0.58
CA PRO A 126 22.46 8.51 0.11
C PRO A 126 20.94 8.43 0.15
N LEU A 127 20.30 8.89 1.24
CA LEU A 127 18.83 8.95 1.32
C LEU A 127 18.23 9.77 0.16
N LYS A 128 18.86 10.90 -0.20
CA LYS A 128 18.47 11.74 -1.34
C LYS A 128 18.44 10.97 -2.67
N TYR A 129 19.30 9.97 -2.84
CA TYR A 129 19.30 9.12 -4.03
C TYR A 129 17.97 8.36 -4.15
N ILE A 130 17.45 7.81 -3.05
CA ILE A 130 16.17 7.08 -3.03
C ILE A 130 14.99 8.03 -3.15
N LEU A 131 15.00 9.13 -2.40
CA LEU A 131 13.91 10.10 -2.38
C LEU A 131 13.60 10.70 -3.76
N ASN A 132 14.62 10.81 -4.61
CA ASN A 132 14.50 11.35 -5.97
C ASN A 132 14.11 10.30 -7.02
N ARG A 133 13.96 9.02 -6.66
CA ARG A 133 13.56 7.98 -7.62
C ARG A 133 12.09 8.03 -7.92
N THR A 134 11.74 7.74 -9.16
CA THR A 134 10.37 7.70 -9.63
C THR A 134 9.75 6.36 -9.25
N VAL A 135 8.60 6.43 -8.59
CA VAL A 135 7.85 5.27 -8.13
C VAL A 135 6.39 5.39 -8.52
N ALA A 136 5.76 4.26 -8.78
CA ALA A 136 4.31 4.19 -8.80
C ALA A 136 3.76 4.10 -7.37
N CYS A 137 2.53 4.57 -7.16
CA CYS A 137 1.84 4.42 -5.88
C CYS A 137 1.77 2.95 -5.44
N TRP A 138 1.85 2.69 -4.12
CA TRP A 138 1.64 1.35 -3.57
C TRP A 138 0.25 0.77 -3.92
N ASN A 139 -0.73 1.62 -4.20
CA ASN A 139 -2.06 1.24 -4.66
C ASN A 139 -2.19 1.20 -6.20
N ALA A 140 -1.08 1.26 -6.96
CA ALA A 140 -1.12 1.15 -8.43
C ALA A 140 -1.80 -0.15 -8.93
N PRO A 141 -1.59 -1.33 -8.30
CA PRO A 141 -2.35 -2.54 -8.64
C PRO A 141 -3.85 -2.45 -8.39
N LYS A 142 -4.32 -1.42 -7.68
CA LYS A 142 -5.74 -1.14 -7.42
C LYS A 142 -6.33 -0.08 -8.36
N GLY A 143 -5.52 0.51 -9.24
CA GLY A 143 -5.94 1.51 -10.21
C GLY A 143 -5.36 2.91 -9.99
N CYS A 144 -4.56 3.12 -8.94
CA CYS A 144 -3.91 4.42 -8.75
C CYS A 144 -2.87 4.69 -9.84
N SER A 145 -3.05 5.78 -10.59
CA SER A 145 -2.16 6.19 -11.68
C SER A 145 -1.01 7.10 -11.24
N PHE A 146 -0.86 7.39 -9.94
CA PHE A 146 0.21 8.25 -9.46
C PHE A 146 1.59 7.64 -9.75
N ILE A 147 2.41 8.42 -10.43
CA ILE A 147 3.82 8.16 -10.69
C ILE A 147 4.58 9.44 -10.33
N GLY A 148 5.57 9.35 -9.46
CA GLY A 148 6.35 10.51 -9.02
C GLY A 148 7.49 10.16 -8.09
N PRO A 149 8.23 11.15 -7.57
CA PRO A 149 9.35 10.90 -6.66
C PRO A 149 8.90 10.21 -5.36
N VAL A 150 9.76 9.36 -4.79
CA VAL A 150 9.54 8.74 -3.47
C VAL A 150 9.26 9.79 -2.40
N ALA A 151 9.91 10.96 -2.47
CA ALA A 151 9.65 12.08 -1.56
C ALA A 151 8.17 12.51 -1.52
N CYS A 152 7.45 12.39 -2.64
CA CYS A 152 6.04 12.76 -2.77
C CYS A 152 5.09 11.60 -2.47
N LEU A 153 5.56 10.35 -2.61
CA LEU A 153 4.75 9.14 -2.46
C LEU A 153 4.04 9.08 -1.10
N LEU A 154 4.73 9.43 0.00
CA LEU A 154 4.13 9.34 1.34
C LEU A 154 2.99 10.33 1.55
N ASN A 155 3.10 11.54 0.99
CA ASN A 155 2.01 12.52 1.07
C ASN A 155 0.83 12.05 0.23
N HIS A 156 1.10 11.62 -1.00
CA HIS A 156 0.10 11.05 -1.89
C HIS A 156 -0.64 9.86 -1.26
N TYR A 157 0.08 8.91 -0.65
CA TYR A 157 -0.52 7.68 -0.12
C TYR A 157 -1.56 7.94 0.99
N LYS A 158 -1.36 8.99 1.81
CA LYS A 158 -2.33 9.37 2.86
C LYS A 158 -3.68 9.81 2.29
N GLU A 159 -3.67 10.39 1.10
CA GLU A 159 -4.83 10.97 0.43
C GLU A 159 -5.26 10.13 -0.80
N CYS A 160 -4.72 8.91 -0.93
CA CYS A 160 -4.96 8.07 -2.10
C CYS A 160 -6.39 7.52 -2.10
N ASP A 161 -7.20 7.88 -3.10
CA ASP A 161 -8.57 7.36 -3.28
C ASP A 161 -8.62 5.83 -3.45
N PHE A 162 -7.49 5.22 -3.84
CA PHE A 162 -7.36 3.78 -4.02
C PHE A 162 -6.90 3.04 -2.74
N ASN A 163 -6.92 3.73 -1.60
CA ASN A 163 -6.68 3.09 -0.31
C ASN A 163 -7.71 1.98 -0.07
N VAL A 164 -7.24 0.82 0.36
CA VAL A 164 -8.10 -0.34 0.66
C VAL A 164 -8.24 -0.53 2.15
N VAL A 165 -9.45 -0.86 2.58
CA VAL A 165 -9.77 -1.17 3.99
C VAL A 165 -10.58 -2.46 4.07
N PRO A 166 -10.42 -3.26 5.13
CA PRO A 166 -11.33 -4.37 5.39
C PRO A 166 -12.66 -3.81 5.88
N CYS A 167 -13.77 -4.24 5.28
CA CYS A 167 -15.10 -3.97 5.81
C CYS A 167 -15.21 -4.55 7.24
N CYS A 168 -15.74 -3.80 8.18
CA CYS A 168 -15.88 -4.25 9.57
C CYS A 168 -16.95 -5.33 9.77
N LEU A 169 -17.93 -5.46 8.86
CA LEU A 169 -18.96 -6.48 8.94
C LEU A 169 -18.58 -7.75 8.20
N CYS A 170 -18.03 -7.60 6.98
CA CYS A 170 -17.76 -8.73 6.11
C CYS A 170 -16.32 -9.08 5.84
N HIS A 171 -15.39 -8.25 6.33
CA HIS A 171 -13.95 -8.41 6.14
C HIS A 171 -13.51 -8.48 4.67
N SER A 172 -14.43 -8.25 3.73
CA SER A 172 -14.07 -8.03 2.33
C SER A 172 -13.20 -6.79 2.21
N THR A 173 -12.22 -6.86 1.32
CA THR A 173 -11.36 -5.71 1.00
C THR A 173 -12.11 -4.81 0.03
N VAL A 174 -12.34 -3.56 0.43
CA VAL A 174 -13.03 -2.56 -0.36
C VAL A 174 -12.21 -1.27 -0.44
N LEU A 175 -12.43 -0.46 -1.48
CA LEU A 175 -11.85 0.89 -1.50
C LEU A 175 -12.46 1.72 -0.37
N GLN A 176 -11.63 2.53 0.28
CA GLN A 176 -12.05 3.42 1.34
C GLN A 176 -13.13 4.40 0.85
N SER A 177 -13.00 4.90 -0.38
CA SER A 177 -13.99 5.77 -1.03
C SER A 177 -15.34 5.07 -1.23
N ASP A 178 -15.33 3.75 -1.46
CA ASP A 178 -16.51 2.97 -1.83
C ASP A 178 -17.17 2.29 -0.62
N ILE A 179 -16.64 2.47 0.60
CA ILE A 179 -17.13 1.77 1.79
C ILE A 179 -18.63 2.02 2.02
N LEU A 180 -19.10 3.26 1.80
CA LEU A 180 -20.51 3.62 1.97
C LEU A 180 -21.38 2.92 0.92
N GLU A 181 -20.91 2.87 -0.32
CA GLU A 181 -21.61 2.23 -1.44
C GLU A 181 -21.67 0.71 -1.24
N HIS A 182 -20.61 0.11 -0.71
CA HIS A 182 -20.58 -1.28 -0.29
C HIS A 182 -21.67 -1.60 0.76
N PHE A 183 -21.88 -0.72 1.75
CA PHE A 183 -22.97 -0.89 2.73
C PHE A 183 -24.36 -0.79 2.09
N LYS A 184 -24.57 0.17 1.19
CA LYS A 184 -25.85 0.33 0.48
C LYS A 184 -26.19 -0.89 -0.38
N ASN A 185 -25.17 -1.54 -0.95
CA ASN A 185 -25.32 -2.70 -1.82
C ASN A 185 -25.45 -4.04 -1.07
N GLY A 186 -25.85 -4.02 0.21
CA GLY A 186 -26.23 -5.22 0.95
C GLY A 186 -25.07 -5.96 1.62
N CYS A 187 -24.03 -5.23 2.04
CA CYS A 187 -22.98 -5.79 2.90
C CYS A 187 -23.60 -6.60 4.05
N SER A 188 -23.24 -7.90 4.09
CA SER A 188 -23.80 -8.86 5.05
C SER A 188 -22.67 -9.52 5.83
N ILE A 189 -22.92 -9.82 7.10
CA ILE A 189 -21.97 -10.56 7.95
C ILE A 189 -21.74 -11.93 7.27
N PRO A 190 -20.49 -12.34 6.98
CA PRO A 190 -20.15 -13.69 6.57
C PRO A 190 -20.75 -14.56 7.64
N GLN A 191 -21.58 -15.53 7.28
CA GLN A 191 -22.08 -16.46 8.28
C GLN A 191 -20.87 -17.10 8.94
N ALA A 192 -20.44 -16.54 10.07
CA ALA A 192 -19.48 -17.15 10.93
C ALA A 192 -20.15 -18.47 11.26
N THR A 193 -19.49 -19.57 10.87
CA THR A 193 -19.79 -20.88 11.40
C THR A 193 -19.92 -20.69 12.90
N ARG A 194 -21.17 -20.68 13.38
CA ARG A 194 -21.51 -20.35 14.75
C ARG A 194 -20.90 -21.44 15.60
N LEU A 195 -19.70 -21.21 16.12
CA LEU A 195 -19.33 -21.80 17.39
C LEU A 195 -20.23 -21.11 18.43
N PRO A 196 -20.98 -21.86 19.25
CA PRO A 196 -21.77 -21.26 20.32
C PRO A 196 -20.80 -20.64 21.32
N THR A 197 -20.62 -19.32 21.24
CA THR A 197 -19.87 -18.57 22.24
C THR A 197 -20.85 -17.85 23.14
N ASP A 198 -21.55 -18.62 23.97
CA ASP A 198 -22.22 -18.09 25.15
C ASP A 198 -21.15 -17.85 26.23
N ASN A 199 -20.38 -16.78 26.08
CA ASN A 199 -19.60 -16.24 27.19
C ASN A 199 -20.29 -14.97 27.74
N PRO A 200 -20.35 -14.78 29.08
CA PRO A 200 -21.07 -13.66 29.70
C PRO A 200 -20.61 -12.28 29.19
N ALA A 201 -19.32 -12.13 28.91
CA ALA A 201 -18.73 -10.86 28.46
C ALA A 201 -19.22 -10.38 27.08
N THR A 202 -19.56 -11.28 26.14
CA THR A 202 -20.11 -10.85 24.84
C THR A 202 -21.61 -10.53 24.92
N GLN A 203 -22.31 -11.06 25.93
CA GLN A 203 -23.71 -10.74 26.17
C GLN A 203 -23.85 -9.34 26.77
N ASP A 204 -22.98 -8.97 27.71
CA ASP A 204 -22.96 -7.62 28.29
C ASP A 204 -22.68 -6.56 27.22
N LEU A 205 -21.73 -6.81 26.33
CA LEU A 205 -21.42 -5.87 25.23
C LEU A 205 -22.61 -5.71 24.26
N ARG A 206 -23.33 -6.79 23.95
CA ARG A 206 -24.55 -6.74 23.13
C ARG A 206 -25.67 -5.97 23.83
N ASN A 207 -25.86 -6.18 25.13
CA ASN A 207 -26.87 -5.48 25.94
C ASN A 207 -26.59 -3.97 26.00
N VAL A 208 -25.32 -3.58 26.25
CA VAL A 208 -24.89 -2.18 26.25
C VAL A 208 -25.10 -1.54 24.87
N SER A 209 -24.72 -2.23 23.79
CA SER A 209 -24.91 -1.72 22.44
C SER A 209 -26.39 -1.50 22.09
N LYS A 210 -27.27 -2.41 22.51
CA LYS A 210 -28.72 -2.27 22.36
C LYS A 210 -29.27 -1.07 23.14
N ALA A 211 -28.86 -0.91 24.40
CA ALA A 211 -29.28 0.22 25.24
C ALA A 211 -28.84 1.56 24.64
N CYS A 212 -27.60 1.66 24.13
CA CYS A 212 -27.12 2.85 23.45
C CYS A 212 -27.95 3.21 22.21
N LEU A 213 -28.37 2.21 21.43
CA LEU A 213 -29.22 2.44 20.25
C LEU A 213 -30.60 2.98 20.65
N GLU A 214 -31.21 2.41 21.69
CA GLU A 214 -32.50 2.86 22.21
C GLU A 214 -32.43 4.27 22.79
N MET A 215 -31.35 4.60 23.52
CA MET A 215 -31.10 5.96 24.01
C MET A 215 -30.94 6.96 22.87
N ASN A 216 -30.17 6.64 21.83
CA ASN A 216 -30.01 7.52 20.67
C ASN A 216 -31.35 7.77 19.95
N LYS A 217 -32.22 6.76 19.85
CA LYS A 217 -33.57 6.93 19.29
C LYS A 217 -34.44 7.84 20.15
N ALA A 218 -34.38 7.70 21.47
CA ALA A 218 -35.10 8.57 22.40
C ALA A 218 -34.61 10.02 22.33
N ILE A 219 -33.29 10.23 22.24
CA ILE A 219 -32.68 11.55 22.07
C ILE A 219 -33.16 12.21 20.76
N GLY A 220 -33.20 11.47 19.66
CA GLY A 220 -33.74 11.97 18.39
C GLY A 220 -35.18 12.48 18.55
N LYS A 221 -36.02 11.71 19.24
CA LYS A 221 -37.41 12.10 19.49
C LYS A 221 -37.54 13.35 20.39
N ILE A 222 -36.74 13.44 21.45
CA ILE A 222 -36.69 14.64 22.30
C ILE A 222 -36.25 15.87 21.48
N SER A 223 -35.28 15.70 20.58
CA SER A 223 -34.83 16.78 19.70
C SER A 223 -35.96 17.27 18.78
N GLU A 224 -36.76 16.36 18.23
CA GLU A 224 -37.92 16.71 17.40
C GLU A 224 -38.98 17.46 18.21
N ASP A 225 -39.28 16.99 19.42
CA ASP A 225 -40.25 17.62 20.32
C ASP A 225 -39.80 19.04 20.72
N ILE A 226 -38.50 19.24 21.01
CA ILE A 226 -37.93 20.56 21.31
C ILE A 226 -38.10 21.52 20.13
N MET A 227 -37.82 21.07 18.91
CA MET A 227 -37.98 21.90 17.71
C MET A 227 -39.45 22.31 17.49
N SER A 228 -40.39 21.39 17.73
CA SER A 228 -41.83 21.66 17.66
C SER A 228 -42.29 22.67 18.71
N LEU A 229 -41.82 22.53 19.95
CA LEU A 229 -42.11 23.47 21.03
C LEU A 229 -41.53 24.86 20.75
N GLN A 230 -40.29 24.95 20.25
CA GLN A 230 -39.67 26.21 19.85
C GLN A 230 -40.47 26.92 18.75
N SER A 231 -40.92 26.18 17.73
CA SER A 231 -41.76 26.72 16.67
C SER A 231 -43.10 27.25 17.22
N SER A 232 -43.74 26.49 18.12
CA SER A 232 -45.00 26.89 18.74
C SER A 232 -44.85 28.12 19.65
N LEU A 233 -43.74 28.23 20.38
CA LEU A 233 -43.44 29.38 21.23
C LEU A 233 -43.19 30.64 20.40
N ASN A 234 -42.46 30.52 19.30
CA ASN A 234 -42.24 31.64 18.38
C ASN A 234 -43.55 32.17 17.82
N ARG A 235 -44.45 31.28 17.37
CA ARG A 235 -45.79 31.64 16.89
C ARG A 235 -46.61 32.36 17.96
N CYS A 236 -46.62 31.83 19.20
CA CYS A 236 -47.32 32.48 20.32
C CYS A 236 -46.74 33.87 20.63
N SER A 237 -45.42 34.03 20.56
CA SER A 237 -44.77 35.34 20.75
C SER A 237 -45.14 36.34 19.65
N GLU A 238 -45.32 35.88 18.41
CA GLU A 238 -45.77 36.71 17.29
C GLU A 238 -47.23 37.13 17.47
N ASP A 239 -48.10 36.21 17.89
CA ASP A 239 -49.52 36.47 18.15
C ASP A 239 -49.70 37.49 19.28
N VAL A 240 -48.96 37.34 20.39
CA VAL A 240 -48.98 38.30 21.52
C VAL A 240 -48.47 39.68 21.08
N ARG A 241 -47.46 39.73 20.20
CA ARG A 241 -46.97 41.00 19.66
C ARG A 241 -48.02 41.65 18.76
N ALA A 242 -48.69 40.87 17.91
CA ALA A 242 -49.74 41.37 17.03
C ALA A 242 -50.94 41.90 17.84
N GLU A 243 -51.40 41.17 18.85
CA GLU A 243 -52.50 41.61 19.74
C GLU A 243 -52.12 42.84 20.55
N GLY A 244 -50.91 42.90 21.09
CA GLY A 244 -50.40 44.07 21.80
C GLY A 244 -50.26 45.32 20.92
N THR A 245 -50.18 45.15 19.60
CA THR A 245 -50.21 46.26 18.63
C THR A 245 -51.65 46.70 18.38
N ARG A 246 -52.60 45.75 18.20
CA ARG A 246 -54.04 46.02 18.06
C ARG A 246 -54.64 46.74 19.27
N CYS A 247 -54.28 46.35 20.50
CA CYS A 247 -54.77 47.01 21.72
C CYS A 247 -54.22 48.43 21.93
N LYS A 248 -53.20 48.87 21.18
CA LYS A 248 -52.66 50.25 21.26
C LYS A 248 -53.33 51.21 20.26
N GLU A 249 -54.11 50.68 19.32
CA GLU A 249 -54.80 51.45 18.27
C GLU A 249 -56.28 51.74 18.61
N HIS A 250 -56.74 51.33 19.80
CA HIS A 250 -58.08 51.58 20.35
C HIS A 250 -58.01 52.43 21.63
#